data_AF-A0A1B4FMK1-F1
#
_entry.id   AF-A0A1B4FMK1-F1
#
_cell.length_a   1.000
_cell.length_b   1.000
_cell.length_c   1.000
_cell.angle_alpha   90.00
_cell.angle_beta   90.00
_cell.angle_gamma   90.00
#
_symmetry.space_group_name_H-M   'P 1'
#
loop_
_entity.id
_entity.type
_entity.pdbx_description
1 polymer ?
#
loop_
_entity_poly.entity_id
_entity_poly.type
_entity_poly.pdbx_seq_one_letter_code
_entity_poly.pdbx_strand_id
1 'polypeptide(L)'
;MTYLRKNVWNLGSDWADPILWYARGVKAMQSRALDDRNSWRFYAAIHGFKESLWRHLGYLDSRDRMPSTADIQAYWKQCQHGSWYFLPWHRGYLLAFEAVVRDEVIKLHGPKDWALPYWNYFEPGEDRLPKAFASPDWPDGKGNNPLYVKQRYGPYNNSEVYVPISLVNQNALGDPDFEGVASGGGPGFGGVCTGFHHSRGIHGGIETQPHDAVHGIVGGRDPLTRQPGLMSNPDIAGLDPIFWLHHANIDRLWEVWRRHPPTHVDPTKVNWLKGPAFIGERPFKMPMPHGDDWTYTPGEMSNLSKLGYAYDDVSAPPKTPPLTVARLNRLRTGQVTAETLEEDIALTDPKIVELFGASDRNLAVKGAEARSSVTLDAAVQRKISANLTKTAAATSATPDRVFLNLENVRGLDDATILSVYINVPEGGDPAKYPDHLAGSVALFGVSNATVVGEEGHAGDGLTFVVEISHMIDALHLAGALPLSKLDVRLVALTPVAEESQVSIGRISVYRQST
;
A
#
# COMPACT_ATOMS: atom_id res chain seq x y z
N MET A 1 -0.91 -28.78 -11.51
CA MET A 1 -1.25 -28.70 -10.08
C MET A 1 -1.31 -27.23 -9.72
N THR A 2 -2.38 -26.76 -9.10
CA THR A 2 -2.57 -25.35 -8.75
C THR A 2 -2.39 -25.18 -7.25
N TYR A 3 -1.46 -24.34 -6.82
CA TYR A 3 -1.24 -24.03 -5.41
C TYR A 3 -2.33 -23.08 -4.91
N LEU A 4 -3.05 -23.47 -3.85
CA LEU A 4 -4.19 -22.71 -3.36
C LEU A 4 -3.82 -21.96 -2.08
N ARG A 5 -3.67 -20.64 -2.18
CA ARG A 5 -3.51 -19.75 -1.02
C ARG A 5 -4.86 -19.60 -0.33
N LYS A 6 -4.86 -19.77 0.99
CA LYS A 6 -6.08 -19.75 1.81
C LYS A 6 -6.02 -18.64 2.85
N ASN A 7 -7.18 -18.12 3.22
CA ASN A 7 -7.26 -17.13 4.27
C ASN A 7 -6.86 -17.77 5.62
N VAL A 8 -5.88 -17.17 6.30
CA VAL A 8 -5.34 -17.70 7.57
C VAL A 8 -6.41 -17.92 8.63
N TRP A 9 -7.44 -17.07 8.67
CA TRP A 9 -8.54 -17.15 9.65
C TRP A 9 -9.54 -18.26 9.35
N ASN A 10 -9.59 -18.76 8.11
CA ASN A 10 -10.50 -19.82 7.67
C ASN A 10 -9.88 -21.23 7.71
N LEU A 11 -8.68 -21.37 8.28
CA LEU A 11 -7.98 -22.66 8.36
C LEU A 11 -8.46 -23.58 9.49
N GLY A 12 -9.31 -23.07 10.40
CA GLY A 12 -9.95 -23.86 11.47
C GLY A 12 -9.10 -24.10 12.73
N SER A 13 -7.82 -23.74 12.73
CA SER A 13 -6.92 -23.79 13.90
C SER A 13 -5.78 -22.80 13.74
N ASP A 14 -5.30 -22.23 14.85
CA ASP A 14 -4.16 -21.30 14.87
C ASP A 14 -2.90 -21.92 14.25
N TRP A 15 -2.72 -23.23 14.43
CA TRP A 15 -1.59 -24.01 13.93
C TRP A 15 -2.00 -25.03 12.86
N ALA A 16 -3.03 -24.71 12.07
CA ALA A 16 -3.38 -25.52 10.91
C ALA A 16 -2.18 -25.71 9.96
N ASP A 17 -2.20 -26.79 9.17
CA ASP A 17 -1.07 -27.23 8.35
C ASP A 17 -0.38 -26.09 7.56
N PRO A 18 -1.08 -25.20 6.81
CA PRO A 18 -0.41 -24.13 6.09
C PRO A 18 0.47 -23.23 6.97
N ILE A 19 0.02 -22.93 8.20
CA ILE A 19 0.74 -22.06 9.15
C ILE A 19 1.86 -22.81 9.87
N LEU A 20 1.63 -24.06 10.28
CA LEU A 20 2.66 -24.86 10.92
C LEU A 20 3.84 -25.12 9.96
N TRP A 21 3.55 -25.45 8.70
CA TRP A 21 4.58 -25.63 7.67
C TRP A 21 5.24 -24.32 7.26
N TYR A 22 4.50 -23.21 7.25
CA TYR A 22 5.08 -21.88 7.10
C TYR A 22 6.12 -21.61 8.20
N ALA A 23 5.76 -21.80 9.47
CA ALA A 23 6.67 -21.61 10.59
C ALA A 23 7.94 -22.48 10.46
N ARG A 24 7.80 -23.76 10.13
CA ARG A 24 8.94 -24.67 9.92
C ARG A 24 9.86 -24.21 8.79
N GLY A 25 9.29 -23.79 7.66
CA GLY A 25 10.06 -23.26 6.54
C GLY A 25 10.78 -21.95 6.87
N VAL A 26 10.10 -21.02 7.57
CA VAL A 26 10.71 -19.78 8.07
C VAL A 26 11.87 -20.09 9.01
N LYS A 27 11.71 -21.04 9.95
CA LYS A 27 12.80 -21.47 10.84
C LYS A 27 13.99 -22.04 10.07
N ALA A 28 13.75 -22.84 9.05
CA ALA A 28 14.81 -23.38 8.20
C ALA A 28 15.55 -22.25 7.46
N MET A 29 14.82 -21.30 6.86
CA MET A 29 15.41 -20.11 6.22
C MET A 29 16.21 -19.23 7.20
N GLN A 30 15.72 -19.04 8.43
CA GLN A 30 16.38 -18.24 9.47
C GLN A 30 17.70 -18.87 9.96
N SER A 31 17.84 -20.19 9.84
CA SER A 31 19.07 -20.90 10.24
C SER A 31 20.23 -20.73 9.25
N ARG A 32 19.97 -20.23 8.05
CA ARG A 32 20.96 -20.05 6.98
C ARG A 32 21.77 -18.77 7.17
N ALA A 33 23.01 -18.80 6.69
CA ALA A 33 23.90 -17.64 6.69
C ALA A 33 23.37 -16.52 5.77
N LEU A 34 23.72 -15.27 6.06
CA LEU A 34 23.25 -14.11 5.30
C LEU A 34 23.65 -14.15 3.81
N ASP A 35 24.80 -14.75 3.49
CA ASP A 35 25.31 -14.90 2.12
C ASP A 35 24.67 -16.08 1.35
N ASP A 36 23.80 -16.87 1.98
CA ASP A 36 22.93 -17.82 1.28
C ASP A 36 21.73 -17.08 0.68
N ARG A 37 21.59 -17.17 -0.66
CA ARG A 37 20.51 -16.54 -1.45
C ARG A 37 19.10 -17.00 -1.05
N ASN A 38 18.96 -18.13 -0.37
CA ASN A 38 17.69 -18.65 0.15
C ASN A 38 17.55 -18.48 1.68
N SER A 39 18.42 -17.70 2.33
CA SER A 39 18.25 -17.36 3.74
C SER A 39 17.13 -16.34 3.97
N TRP A 40 16.57 -16.34 5.18
CA TRP A 40 15.53 -15.38 5.59
C TRP A 40 16.00 -13.94 5.41
N ARG A 41 17.22 -13.66 5.89
CA ARG A 41 17.80 -12.33 5.86
C ARG A 41 18.19 -11.89 4.46
N PHE A 42 18.63 -12.80 3.59
CA PHE A 42 18.85 -12.47 2.18
C PHE A 42 17.55 -12.06 1.52
N TYR A 43 16.47 -12.83 1.72
CA TYR A 43 15.16 -12.51 1.18
C TYR A 43 14.61 -11.20 1.71
N ALA A 44 14.75 -10.89 3.00
CA ALA A 44 14.38 -9.59 3.54
C ALA A 44 15.16 -8.43 2.88
N ALA A 45 16.46 -8.64 2.61
CA ALA A 45 17.32 -7.64 1.97
C ALA A 45 16.96 -7.40 0.48
N ILE A 46 16.25 -8.32 -0.17
CA ILE A 46 15.66 -8.09 -1.51
C ILE A 46 14.65 -6.95 -1.45
N HIS A 47 13.81 -6.92 -0.41
CA HIS A 47 12.84 -5.86 -0.21
C HIS A 47 13.53 -4.53 0.14
N GLY A 48 14.37 -4.53 1.16
CA GLY A 48 15.15 -3.35 1.57
C GLY A 48 16.23 -3.69 2.58
N PHE A 49 17.23 -2.83 2.71
CA PHE A 49 18.39 -3.09 3.57
C PHE A 49 19.05 -1.78 4.00
N LYS A 50 19.11 -1.57 5.32
CA LYS A 50 19.84 -0.48 5.95
C LYS A 50 20.72 -1.05 7.05
N GLU A 51 22.02 -1.12 6.78
CA GLU A 51 22.99 -1.80 7.64
C GLU A 51 22.91 -1.35 9.11
N SER A 52 22.90 -0.03 9.34
CA SER A 52 22.85 0.53 10.70
C SER A 52 21.60 0.11 11.46
N LEU A 53 20.45 0.07 10.79
CA LEU A 53 19.17 -0.34 11.37
C LEU A 53 19.14 -1.84 11.65
N TRP A 54 19.65 -2.66 10.72
CA TRP A 54 19.75 -4.11 10.90
C TRP A 54 20.66 -4.49 12.06
N ARG A 55 21.81 -3.81 12.20
CA ARG A 55 22.72 -4.00 13.34
C ARG A 55 22.04 -3.60 14.65
N HIS A 56 21.40 -2.45 14.67
CA HIS A 56 20.73 -1.93 15.87
C HIS A 56 19.60 -2.86 16.36
N LEU A 57 18.83 -3.43 15.43
CA LEU A 57 17.74 -4.35 15.74
C LEU A 57 18.19 -5.81 15.94
N GLY A 58 19.48 -6.11 15.78
CA GLY A 58 20.04 -7.45 16.02
C GLY A 58 19.86 -8.45 14.86
N TYR A 59 19.57 -7.97 13.65
CA TYR A 59 19.45 -8.80 12.44
C TYR A 59 20.75 -8.89 11.63
N LEU A 60 21.78 -8.13 12.00
CA LEU A 60 23.12 -8.19 11.41
C LEU A 60 24.21 -8.14 12.50
N ASP A 61 24.97 -9.21 12.64
CA ASP A 61 26.11 -9.36 13.54
C ASP A 61 27.41 -8.94 12.82
N SER A 62 28.48 -8.65 13.58
CA SER A 62 29.80 -8.34 12.99
C SER A 62 30.49 -9.56 12.39
N ARG A 63 30.07 -10.77 12.76
CA ARG A 63 30.58 -12.06 12.26
C ARG A 63 29.84 -12.55 11.03
N ASP A 64 28.73 -11.92 10.66
CA ASP A 64 28.00 -12.30 9.45
C ASP A 64 28.86 -12.08 8.21
N ARG A 65 28.89 -13.09 7.35
CA ARG A 65 29.46 -12.93 6.02
C ARG A 65 28.46 -12.22 5.12
N MET A 66 28.86 -11.08 4.57
CA MET A 66 28.08 -10.38 3.55
C MET A 66 28.07 -11.19 2.24
N PRO A 67 26.96 -11.18 1.48
CA PRO A 67 26.94 -11.75 0.14
C PRO A 67 27.94 -11.06 -0.78
N SER A 68 28.22 -11.69 -1.93
CA SER A 68 29.11 -11.10 -2.92
C SER A 68 28.54 -9.78 -3.46
N THR A 69 29.41 -8.88 -3.93
CA THR A 69 28.97 -7.65 -4.60
C THR A 69 28.04 -7.95 -5.78
N ALA A 70 28.27 -9.05 -6.51
CA ALA A 70 27.40 -9.46 -7.61
C ALA A 70 25.99 -9.84 -7.13
N ASP A 71 25.87 -10.53 -6.01
CA ASP A 71 24.57 -10.89 -5.42
C ASP A 71 23.84 -9.65 -4.90
N ILE A 72 24.53 -8.78 -4.16
CA ILE A 72 23.93 -7.53 -3.66
C ILE A 72 23.42 -6.69 -4.83
N GLN A 73 24.24 -6.53 -5.88
CA GLN A 73 23.83 -5.78 -7.07
C GLN A 73 22.70 -6.45 -7.83
N ALA A 74 22.61 -7.77 -7.86
CA ALA A 74 21.56 -8.50 -8.57
C ALA A 74 20.21 -8.52 -7.85
N TYR A 75 20.19 -8.63 -6.51
CA TYR A 75 18.95 -8.97 -5.78
C TYR A 75 18.55 -8.00 -4.67
N TRP A 76 19.48 -7.26 -4.04
CA TRP A 76 19.16 -6.49 -2.82
C TRP A 76 18.63 -5.09 -3.11
N LYS A 77 17.71 -4.59 -2.27
CA LYS A 77 17.09 -3.25 -2.36
C LYS A 77 16.41 -3.03 -3.71
N GLN A 78 15.58 -3.99 -4.10
CA GLN A 78 14.95 -4.05 -5.42
C GLN A 78 13.45 -3.76 -5.39
N CYS A 79 12.87 -3.60 -4.20
CA CYS A 79 11.44 -3.42 -4.04
C CYS A 79 10.93 -2.23 -4.86
N GLN A 80 9.85 -2.46 -5.61
CA GLN A 80 9.16 -1.40 -6.32
C GLN A 80 8.13 -0.74 -5.40
N HIS A 81 8.27 0.57 -5.20
CA HIS A 81 7.30 1.43 -4.52
C HIS A 81 7.16 2.74 -5.29
N GLY A 82 5.99 3.38 -5.20
CA GLY A 82 5.65 4.60 -5.91
C GLY A 82 5.74 4.45 -7.43
N SER A 83 5.37 3.27 -7.93
CA SER A 83 5.40 2.95 -9.36
C SER A 83 4.29 1.97 -9.74
N TRP A 84 3.90 2.00 -11.01
CA TRP A 84 3.04 0.99 -11.64
C TRP A 84 3.60 -0.45 -11.62
N TYR A 85 4.82 -0.65 -11.11
CA TYR A 85 5.45 -1.95 -10.96
C TYR A 85 5.30 -2.54 -9.55
N PHE A 86 4.72 -1.81 -8.60
CA PHE A 86 4.49 -2.26 -7.23
C PHE A 86 3.86 -3.67 -7.18
N LEU A 87 2.69 -3.84 -7.78
CA LEU A 87 1.95 -5.11 -7.80
C LEU A 87 2.69 -6.26 -8.50
N PRO A 88 3.14 -6.13 -9.78
CA PRO A 88 3.82 -7.23 -10.47
C PRO A 88 5.16 -7.60 -9.83
N TRP A 89 5.90 -6.64 -9.27
CA TRP A 89 7.15 -6.95 -8.58
C TRP A 89 6.88 -7.80 -7.33
N HIS A 90 5.94 -7.39 -6.47
CA HIS A 90 5.59 -8.12 -5.25
C HIS A 90 4.99 -9.51 -5.56
N ARG A 91 4.20 -9.66 -6.63
CA ARG A 91 3.72 -10.97 -7.08
C ARG A 91 4.88 -11.94 -7.38
N GLY A 92 5.87 -11.50 -8.16
CA GLY A 92 7.05 -12.31 -8.45
C GLY A 92 7.91 -12.58 -7.21
N TYR A 93 8.03 -11.61 -6.30
CA TYR A 93 8.71 -11.77 -5.02
C TYR A 93 8.06 -12.83 -4.14
N LEU A 94 6.72 -12.79 -4.00
CA LEU A 94 5.93 -13.80 -3.29
C LEU A 94 6.10 -15.19 -3.89
N LEU A 95 6.10 -15.32 -5.23
CA LEU A 95 6.27 -16.61 -5.90
C LEU A 95 7.65 -17.22 -5.66
N ALA A 96 8.71 -16.41 -5.70
CA ALA A 96 10.06 -16.88 -5.41
C ALA A 96 10.20 -17.30 -3.93
N PHE A 97 9.70 -16.47 -3.01
CA PHE A 97 9.70 -16.78 -1.58
C PHE A 97 8.91 -18.05 -1.27
N GLU A 98 7.71 -18.18 -1.83
CA GLU A 98 6.86 -19.35 -1.68
C GLU A 98 7.53 -20.60 -2.24
N ALA A 99 8.29 -20.50 -3.34
CA ALA A 99 9.08 -21.62 -3.86
C ALA A 99 10.19 -22.05 -2.88
N VAL A 100 10.89 -21.11 -2.24
CA VAL A 100 11.92 -21.40 -1.23
C VAL A 100 11.31 -22.04 0.02
N VAL A 101 10.23 -21.47 0.55
CA VAL A 101 9.56 -22.06 1.72
C VAL A 101 9.03 -23.45 1.38
N ARG A 102 8.43 -23.65 0.20
CA ARG A 102 7.92 -24.95 -0.25
C ARG A 102 9.04 -25.99 -0.38
N ASP A 103 10.20 -25.61 -0.92
CA ASP A 103 11.37 -26.49 -1.00
C ASP A 103 11.80 -26.96 0.41
N GLU A 104 11.84 -26.05 1.39
CA GLU A 104 12.10 -26.43 2.79
C GLU A 104 11.02 -27.33 3.38
N VAL A 105 9.74 -27.04 3.13
CA VAL A 105 8.61 -27.87 3.56
C VAL A 105 8.74 -29.30 3.00
N ILE A 106 9.09 -29.44 1.72
CA ILE A 106 9.27 -30.75 1.08
C ILE A 106 10.46 -31.50 1.69
N LYS A 107 11.59 -30.83 1.94
CA LYS A 107 12.76 -31.43 2.61
C LYS A 107 12.42 -31.90 4.03
N LEU A 108 11.53 -31.21 4.71
CA LEU A 108 11.02 -31.57 6.04
C LEU A 108 9.87 -32.60 5.99
N HIS A 109 9.64 -33.23 4.84
CA HIS A 109 8.59 -34.23 4.62
C HIS A 109 7.16 -33.71 4.81
N GLY A 110 6.95 -32.41 4.57
CA GLY A 110 5.64 -31.77 4.57
C GLY A 110 4.89 -31.88 3.23
N PRO A 111 3.72 -31.22 3.15
CA PRO A 111 2.86 -31.24 1.98
C PRO A 111 3.54 -30.60 0.76
N LYS A 112 3.61 -31.34 -0.34
CA LYS A 112 4.17 -30.86 -1.62
C LYS A 112 3.32 -29.76 -2.26
N ASP A 113 2.05 -29.69 -1.89
CA ASP A 113 1.07 -28.71 -2.34
C ASP A 113 1.01 -27.46 -1.47
N TRP A 114 1.94 -27.30 -0.52
CA TRP A 114 1.96 -26.14 0.36
C TRP A 114 1.96 -24.82 -0.43
N ALA A 115 1.10 -23.91 0.03
CA ALA A 115 0.94 -22.56 -0.50
C ALA A 115 0.89 -21.57 0.67
N LEU A 116 1.43 -20.38 0.44
CA LEU A 116 1.47 -19.29 1.39
C LEU A 116 0.04 -18.84 1.71
N PRO A 117 -0.40 -18.82 2.98
CA PRO A 117 -1.69 -18.24 3.34
C PRO A 117 -1.68 -16.71 3.15
N TYR A 118 -2.85 -16.10 3.18
CA TYR A 118 -3.01 -14.65 3.19
C TYR A 118 -3.82 -14.20 4.41
N TRP A 119 -3.65 -12.94 4.81
CA TRP A 119 -4.37 -12.34 5.93
C TRP A 119 -5.44 -11.37 5.44
N ASN A 120 -6.70 -11.79 5.45
CA ASN A 120 -7.83 -10.94 5.05
C ASN A 120 -8.39 -10.11 6.21
N TYR A 121 -7.64 -9.10 6.64
CA TYR A 121 -8.04 -8.22 7.75
C TYR A 121 -9.34 -7.43 7.54
N PHE A 122 -10.02 -7.53 6.40
CA PHE A 122 -11.29 -6.82 6.15
C PHE A 122 -12.54 -7.59 6.61
N GLU A 123 -12.43 -8.89 6.86
CA GLU A 123 -13.58 -9.66 7.34
C GLU A 123 -13.84 -9.41 8.83
N PRO A 124 -15.11 -9.44 9.27
CA PRO A 124 -15.45 -9.23 10.67
C PRO A 124 -14.70 -10.20 11.60
N GLY A 125 -13.84 -9.65 12.47
CA GLY A 125 -13.07 -10.42 13.46
C GLY A 125 -11.73 -10.96 12.96
N GLU A 126 -11.38 -10.72 11.71
CA GLU A 126 -10.12 -11.14 11.09
C GLU A 126 -9.05 -10.04 11.07
N ASP A 127 -9.38 -8.86 11.60
CA ASP A 127 -8.54 -7.67 11.70
C ASP A 127 -7.41 -7.78 12.74
N ARG A 128 -7.42 -8.83 13.56
CA ARG A 128 -6.38 -9.11 14.56
C ARG A 128 -5.16 -9.78 13.93
N LEU A 129 -4.01 -9.65 14.58
CA LEU A 129 -2.85 -10.48 14.25
C LEU A 129 -3.22 -11.96 14.41
N PRO A 130 -2.96 -12.83 13.41
CA PRO A 130 -3.23 -14.25 13.56
C PRO A 130 -2.45 -14.83 14.75
N LYS A 131 -3.10 -15.63 15.60
CA LYS A 131 -2.57 -16.00 16.92
C LYS A 131 -1.23 -16.72 16.87
N ALA A 132 -0.96 -17.50 15.82
CA ALA A 132 0.35 -18.13 15.60
C ALA A 132 1.52 -17.14 15.48
N PHE A 133 1.25 -15.88 15.16
CA PHE A 133 2.26 -14.82 15.09
C PHE A 133 2.39 -14.06 16.42
N ALA A 134 1.40 -14.16 17.32
CA ALA A 134 1.35 -13.41 18.59
C ALA A 134 2.01 -14.14 19.77
N SER A 135 2.25 -15.45 19.66
CA SER A 135 2.79 -16.29 20.73
C SER A 135 4.28 -16.57 20.54
N PRO A 136 5.13 -16.48 21.58
CA PRO A 136 6.53 -16.92 21.51
C PRO A 136 6.66 -18.46 21.45
N ASP A 137 5.58 -19.19 21.77
CA ASP A 137 5.50 -20.65 21.73
C ASP A 137 4.73 -21.13 20.50
N TRP A 138 5.06 -22.34 20.05
CA TRP A 138 4.47 -23.01 18.89
C TRP A 138 4.56 -24.54 19.06
N PRO A 139 3.91 -25.38 18.23
CA PRO A 139 3.86 -26.82 18.44
C PRO A 139 5.24 -27.50 18.53
N ASP A 140 6.24 -26.97 17.84
CA ASP A 140 7.58 -27.54 17.73
C ASP A 140 8.59 -26.94 18.73
N GLY A 141 8.16 -26.03 19.61
CA GLY A 141 9.09 -25.40 20.56
C GLY A 141 8.49 -24.33 21.46
N LYS A 142 9.24 -23.96 22.50
CA LYS A 142 8.87 -22.92 23.45
C LYS A 142 9.87 -21.77 23.42
N GLY A 143 9.37 -20.54 23.43
CA GLY A 143 10.16 -19.30 23.41
C GLY A 143 10.94 -19.06 22.12
N ASN A 144 10.69 -19.83 21.06
CA ASN A 144 11.45 -19.83 19.82
C ASN A 144 10.57 -19.97 18.57
N ASN A 145 9.30 -19.52 18.65
CA ASN A 145 8.43 -19.48 17.50
C ASN A 145 9.03 -18.59 16.39
N PRO A 146 9.31 -19.12 15.19
CA PRO A 146 9.91 -18.37 14.09
C PRO A 146 8.99 -17.31 13.50
N LEU A 147 7.67 -17.36 13.78
CA LEU A 147 6.67 -16.38 13.35
C LEU A 147 6.48 -15.21 14.32
N TYR A 148 7.04 -15.31 15.53
CA TYR A 148 6.92 -14.31 16.57
C TYR A 148 8.01 -13.23 16.43
N VAL A 149 7.59 -11.98 16.53
CA VAL A 149 8.46 -10.80 16.45
C VAL A 149 8.12 -9.85 17.59
N LYS A 150 9.13 -9.39 18.34
CA LYS A 150 8.95 -8.45 19.46
C LYS A 150 8.71 -7.02 18.96
N GLN A 151 9.29 -6.66 17.83
CA GLN A 151 9.24 -5.34 17.22
C GLN A 151 7.94 -5.14 16.39
N ARG A 152 6.80 -5.59 16.95
CA ARG A 152 5.46 -5.23 16.50
C ARG A 152 4.80 -4.46 17.62
N TYR A 153 4.45 -3.21 17.36
CA TYR A 153 3.97 -2.30 18.40
C TYR A 153 2.48 -1.98 18.26
N GLY A 154 1.86 -2.32 17.13
CA GLY A 154 0.44 -2.08 16.90
C GLY A 154 0.09 -0.60 16.71
N PRO A 155 -1.20 -0.28 16.47
CA PRO A 155 -1.65 1.07 16.11
C PRO A 155 -1.36 2.12 17.19
N TYR A 156 -1.27 1.72 18.46
CA TYR A 156 -1.07 2.62 19.60
C TYR A 156 0.26 2.42 20.33
N ASN A 157 1.21 1.71 19.72
CA ASN A 157 2.55 1.47 20.25
C ASN A 157 2.57 0.75 21.62
N ASN A 158 1.57 -0.09 21.88
CA ASN A 158 1.38 -0.83 23.14
C ASN A 158 1.55 -2.35 22.98
N SER A 159 2.06 -2.80 21.82
CA SER A 159 2.21 -4.21 21.43
C SER A 159 0.90 -5.00 21.28
N GLU A 160 -0.26 -4.34 21.29
CA GLU A 160 -1.53 -4.95 20.88
C GLU A 160 -1.73 -4.76 19.38
N VAL A 161 -1.49 -5.82 18.60
CA VAL A 161 -1.47 -5.75 17.13
C VAL A 161 -2.82 -6.13 16.54
N TYR A 162 -3.47 -5.17 15.90
CA TYR A 162 -4.68 -5.33 15.08
C TYR A 162 -4.77 -4.18 14.07
N VAL A 163 -5.58 -4.34 13.03
CA VAL A 163 -5.81 -3.36 11.97
C VAL A 163 -7.13 -2.62 12.24
N PRO A 164 -7.12 -1.35 12.70
CA PRO A 164 -8.35 -0.60 12.86
C PRO A 164 -8.99 -0.34 11.49
N ILE A 165 -10.14 -0.96 11.22
CA ILE A 165 -10.83 -0.85 9.92
C ILE A 165 -11.31 0.58 9.61
N SER A 166 -11.36 1.47 10.62
CA SER A 166 -11.58 2.90 10.39
C SER A 166 -10.38 3.62 9.76
N LEU A 167 -9.19 3.00 9.74
CA LEU A 167 -7.94 3.58 9.21
C LEU A 167 -7.48 2.94 7.90
N VAL A 168 -8.17 1.89 7.44
CA VAL A 168 -7.88 1.21 6.17
C VAL A 168 -9.14 1.08 5.34
N ASN A 169 -9.01 1.07 4.02
CA ASN A 169 -10.14 0.86 3.13
C ASN A 169 -9.72 0.11 1.86
N GLN A 170 -10.72 -0.25 1.05
CA GLN A 170 -10.54 -0.92 -0.24
C GLN A 170 -11.06 -0.04 -1.39
N ASN A 171 -11.08 1.29 -1.20
CA ASN A 171 -11.66 2.21 -2.20
C ASN A 171 -10.93 2.12 -3.54
N ALA A 172 -9.62 1.84 -3.53
CA ALA A 172 -8.83 1.63 -4.74
C ALA A 172 -9.40 0.53 -5.65
N LEU A 173 -10.11 -0.47 -5.10
CA LEU A 173 -10.77 -1.50 -5.92
C LEU A 173 -11.83 -0.95 -6.87
N GLY A 174 -12.34 0.26 -6.62
CA GLY A 174 -13.32 0.93 -7.48
C GLY A 174 -12.72 1.90 -8.49
N ASP A 175 -11.39 2.06 -8.56
CA ASP A 175 -10.74 2.91 -9.57
C ASP A 175 -10.61 2.14 -10.88
N PRO A 176 -11.24 2.59 -11.99
CA PRO A 176 -11.20 1.85 -13.25
C PRO A 176 -9.83 1.84 -13.92
N ASP A 177 -8.97 2.77 -13.56
CA ASP A 177 -7.68 2.95 -14.20
C ASP A 177 -6.57 2.29 -13.37
N PHE A 178 -5.87 1.31 -13.95
CA PHE A 178 -4.66 0.79 -13.34
C PHE A 178 -3.61 1.88 -13.18
N GLU A 179 -3.37 2.63 -14.26
CA GLU A 179 -2.35 3.68 -14.33
C GLU A 179 -2.97 5.07 -14.10
N GLY A 180 -2.42 5.79 -13.13
CA GLY A 180 -2.81 7.17 -12.85
C GLY A 180 -1.97 8.24 -13.55
N VAL A 181 -2.14 9.47 -13.10
CA VAL A 181 -1.36 10.63 -13.56
C VAL A 181 -0.20 10.93 -12.62
N ALA A 182 0.96 11.32 -13.17
CA ALA A 182 2.17 11.57 -12.40
C ALA A 182 2.15 12.87 -11.58
N SER A 183 1.10 13.68 -11.67
CA SER A 183 0.98 14.93 -10.91
C SER A 183 -0.47 15.36 -10.77
N GLY A 184 -0.83 15.84 -9.58
CA GLY A 184 -2.08 16.52 -9.29
C GLY A 184 -3.31 15.62 -9.13
N GLY A 185 -3.53 14.66 -10.04
CA GLY A 185 -4.70 13.80 -10.05
C GLY A 185 -4.53 12.45 -9.35
N GLY A 186 -5.43 11.52 -9.66
CA GLY A 186 -5.48 10.19 -9.08
C GLY A 186 -4.28 9.33 -9.51
N PRO A 187 -3.66 8.57 -8.58
CA PRO A 187 -2.50 7.73 -8.87
C PRO A 187 -2.88 6.41 -9.58
N GLY A 188 -4.18 6.18 -9.82
CA GLY A 188 -4.71 4.93 -10.35
C GLY A 188 -4.69 3.81 -9.30
N PHE A 189 -5.28 2.67 -9.64
CA PHE A 189 -5.27 1.49 -8.78
C PHE A 189 -3.84 1.01 -8.49
N GLY A 190 -3.03 0.82 -9.53
CA GLY A 190 -1.71 0.19 -9.49
C GLY A 190 -0.53 1.15 -9.45
N GLY A 191 -0.72 2.45 -9.65
CA GLY A 191 0.32 3.48 -9.58
C GLY A 191 0.61 4.20 -10.90
N VAL A 192 1.59 5.11 -10.87
CA VAL A 192 1.93 5.96 -12.00
C VAL A 192 3.01 5.33 -12.90
N CYS A 193 3.04 5.69 -14.18
CA CYS A 193 4.06 5.22 -15.12
C CYS A 193 5.46 5.74 -14.74
N THR A 194 6.36 4.82 -14.40
CA THR A 194 7.77 5.11 -14.07
C THR A 194 8.73 4.10 -14.71
N GLY A 195 10.04 4.39 -14.64
CA GLY A 195 11.08 3.36 -14.72
C GLY A 195 11.17 2.51 -13.45
N PHE A 196 12.28 1.81 -13.29
CA PHE A 196 12.68 1.08 -12.10
C PHE A 196 12.78 2.06 -10.94
N HIS A 197 11.98 1.85 -9.91
CA HIS A 197 11.83 2.83 -8.85
C HIS A 197 11.79 2.17 -7.49
N HIS A 198 12.67 2.61 -6.60
CA HIS A 198 12.79 2.09 -5.24
C HIS A 198 12.56 3.21 -4.23
N SER A 199 11.45 3.14 -3.49
CA SER A 199 11.17 3.95 -2.28
C SER A 199 10.93 5.46 -2.46
N ARG A 200 10.45 5.93 -3.62
CA ARG A 200 10.14 7.36 -3.85
C ARG A 200 8.83 7.52 -4.62
N GLY A 201 8.37 8.77 -4.77
CA GLY A 201 7.34 9.13 -5.75
C GLY A 201 5.92 9.14 -5.20
N ILE A 202 4.97 8.78 -6.06
CA ILE A 202 3.53 8.77 -5.78
C ILE A 202 3.09 7.31 -5.69
N HIS A 203 2.58 6.92 -4.53
CA HIS A 203 2.09 5.56 -4.30
C HIS A 203 0.75 5.37 -4.99
N GLY A 204 0.56 4.18 -5.59
CA GLY A 204 -0.72 3.78 -6.18
C GLY A 204 -1.84 3.69 -5.15
N GLY A 205 -3.10 3.69 -5.59
CA GLY A 205 -4.26 3.62 -4.69
C GLY A 205 -4.20 2.42 -3.75
N ILE A 206 -3.86 1.23 -4.26
CA ILE A 206 -3.74 0.01 -3.45
C ILE A 206 -2.49 -0.02 -2.57
N GLU A 207 -1.42 0.63 -3.02
CA GLU A 207 -0.16 0.79 -2.28
C GLU A 207 -0.36 1.71 -1.08
N THR A 208 -1.08 2.82 -1.22
CA THR A 208 -1.41 3.71 -0.10
C THR A 208 -2.46 3.09 0.82
N GLN A 209 -3.56 2.58 0.25
CA GLN A 209 -4.69 2.02 1.00
C GLN A 209 -5.13 0.67 0.40
N PRO A 210 -4.91 -0.46 1.11
CA PRO A 210 -4.54 -0.56 2.53
C PRO A 210 -3.06 -0.78 2.83
N HIS A 211 -2.18 -0.96 1.83
CA HIS A 211 -0.84 -1.49 2.05
C HIS A 211 0.02 -0.65 3.03
N ASP A 212 0.28 0.63 2.74
CA ASP A 212 1.12 1.48 3.59
C ASP A 212 0.53 1.63 4.99
N ALA A 213 -0.80 1.72 5.07
CA ALA A 213 -1.51 1.83 6.33
C ALA A 213 -1.30 0.59 7.21
N VAL A 214 -1.44 -0.61 6.67
CA VAL A 214 -1.20 -1.86 7.43
C VAL A 214 0.27 -1.98 7.84
N HIS A 215 1.21 -1.58 6.99
CA HIS A 215 2.63 -1.50 7.35
C HIS A 215 2.87 -0.62 8.59
N GLY A 216 2.37 0.62 8.55
CA GLY A 216 2.46 1.57 9.67
C GLY A 216 1.76 1.05 10.94
N ILE A 217 0.58 0.46 10.81
CA ILE A 217 -0.23 -0.06 11.93
C ILE A 217 0.44 -1.24 12.61
N VAL A 218 0.85 -2.26 11.84
CA VAL A 218 1.40 -3.50 12.40
C VAL A 218 2.77 -3.23 13.01
N GLY A 219 3.59 -2.44 12.30
CA GLY A 219 4.91 -2.08 12.77
C GLY A 219 4.82 -1.21 14.01
N GLY A 220 4.13 -0.08 13.93
CA GLY A 220 4.17 0.97 14.95
C GLY A 220 5.61 1.37 15.26
N ARG A 221 5.85 1.85 16.48
CA ARG A 221 7.19 2.17 16.97
C ARG A 221 7.35 1.79 18.44
N ASP A 222 8.59 1.58 18.85
CA ASP A 222 8.93 1.38 20.26
C ASP A 222 8.55 2.65 21.06
N PRO A 223 7.71 2.54 22.11
CA PRO A 223 7.28 3.69 22.89
C PRO A 223 8.43 4.35 23.68
N LEU A 224 9.51 3.63 23.97
CA LEU A 224 10.65 4.11 24.73
C LEU A 224 11.76 4.63 23.81
N THR A 225 12.17 3.81 22.83
CA THR A 225 13.32 4.13 21.97
C THR A 225 12.92 4.88 20.70
N ARG A 226 11.61 4.93 20.39
CA ARG A 226 11.04 5.52 19.17
C ARG A 226 11.53 4.87 17.87
N GLN A 227 12.21 3.72 17.96
CA GLN A 227 12.64 2.94 16.81
C GLN A 227 11.44 2.35 16.06
N PRO A 228 11.50 2.24 14.73
CA PRO A 228 10.44 1.65 13.94
C PRO A 228 10.26 0.17 14.29
N GLY A 229 9.01 -0.30 14.35
CA GLY A 229 8.73 -1.74 14.28
C GLY A 229 9.03 -2.28 12.88
N LEU A 230 9.24 -3.59 12.75
CA LEU A 230 9.72 -4.17 11.47
C LEU A 230 8.81 -3.79 10.30
N MET A 231 7.50 -3.99 10.45
CA MET A 231 6.53 -3.68 9.39
C MET A 231 6.42 -2.20 9.04
N SER A 232 6.94 -1.27 9.87
CA SER A 232 6.77 0.17 9.64
C SER A 232 7.81 0.79 8.72
N ASN A 233 8.91 0.11 8.40
CA ASN A 233 9.98 0.67 7.57
C ASN A 233 10.36 -0.29 6.42
N PRO A 234 10.43 0.18 5.16
CA PRO A 234 10.71 -0.67 4.00
C PRO A 234 12.04 -1.44 4.09
N ASP A 235 13.06 -0.90 4.77
CA ASP A 235 14.36 -1.56 4.89
C ASP A 235 14.36 -2.75 5.85
N ILE A 236 13.30 -2.94 6.64
CA ILE A 236 13.21 -4.01 7.64
C ILE A 236 11.88 -4.78 7.61
N ALA A 237 10.89 -4.36 6.83
CA ALA A 237 9.57 -5.00 6.79
C ALA A 237 9.63 -6.48 6.37
N GLY A 238 10.47 -6.81 5.39
CA GLY A 238 10.67 -8.21 4.95
C GLY A 238 11.26 -9.15 6.01
N LEU A 239 11.78 -8.63 7.14
CA LEU A 239 12.25 -9.44 8.26
C LEU A 239 11.11 -9.98 9.12
N ASP A 240 9.90 -9.40 9.03
CA ASP A 240 8.72 -9.84 9.77
C ASP A 240 7.96 -10.94 9.01
N PRO A 241 7.73 -12.14 9.58
CA PRO A 241 6.96 -13.18 8.92
C PRO A 241 5.53 -12.79 8.52
N ILE A 242 4.89 -11.81 9.20
CA ILE A 242 3.54 -11.38 8.81
C ILE A 242 3.53 -10.56 7.50
N PHE A 243 4.67 -9.99 7.10
CA PHE A 243 4.86 -9.28 5.83
C PHE A 243 4.33 -10.10 4.65
N TRP A 244 4.66 -11.39 4.62
CA TRP A 244 4.35 -12.28 3.52
C TRP A 244 2.86 -12.56 3.39
N LEU A 245 2.16 -12.73 4.52
CA LEU A 245 0.70 -12.92 4.54
C LEU A 245 -0.04 -11.62 4.19
N HIS A 246 0.50 -10.48 4.60
CA HIS A 246 -0.03 -9.17 4.22
C HIS A 246 0.09 -8.95 2.71
N HIS A 247 1.29 -9.15 2.14
CA HIS A 247 1.54 -9.00 0.71
C HIS A 247 0.80 -10.04 -0.14
N ALA A 248 0.57 -11.25 0.37
CA ALA A 248 -0.33 -12.21 -0.28
C ALA A 248 -1.79 -11.69 -0.34
N ASN A 249 -2.25 -10.91 0.65
CA ASN A 249 -3.56 -10.27 0.56
C ASN A 249 -3.56 -9.07 -0.40
N ILE A 250 -2.48 -8.27 -0.45
CA ILE A 250 -2.36 -7.19 -1.46
C ILE A 250 -2.38 -7.77 -2.88
N ASP A 251 -1.66 -8.87 -3.09
CA ASP A 251 -1.66 -9.62 -4.34
C ASP A 251 -3.04 -10.21 -4.69
N ARG A 252 -3.77 -10.72 -3.70
CA ARG A 252 -5.18 -11.14 -3.85
C ARG A 252 -6.06 -9.97 -4.29
N LEU A 253 -5.90 -8.78 -3.69
CA LEU A 253 -6.71 -7.60 -4.03
C LEU A 253 -6.51 -7.13 -5.47
N TRP A 254 -5.32 -7.35 -6.07
CA TRP A 254 -5.13 -7.17 -7.51
C TRP A 254 -6.00 -8.13 -8.33
N GLU A 255 -6.08 -9.40 -7.95
CA GLU A 255 -6.97 -10.34 -8.64
C GLU A 255 -8.46 -10.00 -8.43
N VAL A 256 -8.84 -9.51 -7.25
CA VAL A 256 -10.21 -9.01 -6.99
C VAL A 256 -10.53 -7.84 -7.93
N TRP A 257 -9.64 -6.86 -8.04
CA TRP A 257 -9.79 -5.69 -8.93
C TRP A 257 -9.98 -6.13 -10.39
N ARG A 258 -9.11 -7.01 -10.91
CA ARG A 258 -9.17 -7.51 -12.29
C ARG A 258 -10.47 -8.25 -12.64
N ARG A 259 -11.18 -8.78 -11.63
CA ARG A 259 -12.43 -9.53 -11.83
C ARG A 259 -13.68 -8.69 -11.66
N HIS A 260 -13.57 -7.51 -11.04
CA HIS A 260 -14.73 -6.76 -10.59
C HIS A 260 -14.57 -5.23 -10.80
N PRO A 261 -15.21 -4.69 -11.86
CA PRO A 261 -15.83 -5.38 -12.99
C PRO A 261 -14.80 -5.95 -13.98
N PRO A 262 -15.21 -6.82 -14.93
CA PRO A 262 -14.33 -7.36 -15.96
C PRO A 262 -13.67 -6.33 -16.88
N THR A 263 -14.12 -5.06 -16.84
CA THR A 263 -13.52 -3.95 -17.58
C THR A 263 -12.23 -3.41 -16.96
N HIS A 264 -11.90 -3.82 -15.73
CA HIS A 264 -10.60 -3.54 -15.12
C HIS A 264 -9.49 -4.33 -15.82
N VAL A 265 -8.64 -3.60 -16.55
CA VAL A 265 -7.57 -4.18 -17.37
C VAL A 265 -6.19 -3.70 -16.92
N ASP A 266 -5.23 -4.63 -16.85
CA ASP A 266 -3.83 -4.29 -16.62
C ASP A 266 -3.27 -3.45 -17.79
N PRO A 267 -2.18 -2.68 -17.58
CA PRO A 267 -1.62 -1.84 -18.63
C PRO A 267 -1.16 -2.65 -19.85
N THR A 268 -1.52 -2.17 -21.04
CA THR A 268 -1.11 -2.77 -22.33
C THR A 268 0.13 -2.09 -22.93
N LYS A 269 0.65 -1.05 -22.27
CA LYS A 269 1.85 -0.33 -22.71
C LYS A 269 3.06 -1.26 -22.72
N VAL A 270 3.85 -1.20 -23.80
CA VAL A 270 5.02 -2.09 -23.98
C VAL A 270 6.04 -1.97 -22.86
N ASN A 271 6.26 -0.76 -22.34
CA ASN A 271 7.19 -0.53 -21.23
C ASN A 271 6.73 -1.27 -19.97
N TRP A 272 5.42 -1.30 -19.70
CA TRP A 272 4.90 -2.07 -18.58
C TRP A 272 5.02 -3.58 -18.86
N LEU A 273 4.52 -4.05 -20.00
CA LEU A 273 4.50 -5.49 -20.34
C LEU A 273 5.89 -6.13 -20.34
N LYS A 274 6.90 -5.42 -20.86
CA LYS A 274 8.27 -5.90 -20.99
C LYS A 274 9.17 -5.51 -19.81
N GLY A 275 8.65 -4.69 -18.90
CA GLY A 275 9.31 -4.28 -17.67
C GLY A 275 10.52 -3.36 -17.86
N PRO A 276 11.22 -3.02 -16.77
CA PRO A 276 12.29 -2.02 -16.81
C PRO A 276 13.48 -2.40 -17.71
N ALA A 277 13.77 -3.69 -17.86
CA ALA A 277 14.84 -4.16 -18.76
C ALA A 277 14.63 -3.74 -20.23
N PHE A 278 13.37 -3.60 -20.66
CA PHE A 278 13.04 -3.15 -22.02
C PHE A 278 13.44 -1.70 -22.29
N ILE A 279 13.40 -0.85 -21.26
CA ILE A 279 13.80 0.56 -21.35
C ILE A 279 15.27 0.78 -20.94
N GLY A 280 16.08 -0.29 -20.90
CA GLY A 280 17.51 -0.22 -20.62
C GLY A 280 17.88 -0.19 -19.14
N GLU A 281 16.90 -0.38 -18.24
CA GLU A 281 17.15 -0.48 -16.81
C GLU A 281 17.34 -1.94 -16.39
N ARG A 282 17.36 -2.21 -15.10
CA ARG A 282 17.61 -3.55 -14.58
C ARG A 282 16.36 -4.45 -14.63
N PRO A 283 16.52 -5.77 -14.85
CA PRO A 283 15.39 -6.70 -14.84
C PRO A 283 14.87 -6.98 -13.44
N PHE A 284 13.64 -7.49 -13.35
CA PHE A 284 13.17 -8.16 -12.15
C PHE A 284 13.76 -9.54 -12.09
N LYS A 285 14.48 -9.82 -11.00
CA LYS A 285 15.25 -11.04 -10.83
C LYS A 285 15.14 -11.51 -9.38
N MET A 286 14.82 -12.79 -9.20
CA MET A 286 14.71 -13.42 -7.87
C MET A 286 15.58 -14.68 -7.80
N PRO A 287 16.23 -14.94 -6.65
CA PRO A 287 16.91 -16.21 -6.43
C PRO A 287 15.87 -17.32 -6.18
N MET A 288 16.02 -18.45 -6.83
CA MET A 288 15.16 -19.62 -6.67
C MET A 288 15.87 -20.68 -5.81
N PRO A 289 15.16 -21.75 -5.39
CA PRO A 289 15.81 -22.91 -4.77
C PRO A 289 16.97 -23.46 -5.62
N HIS A 290 17.89 -24.17 -4.97
CA HIS A 290 19.00 -24.88 -5.61
C HIS A 290 20.00 -24.02 -6.41
N GLY A 291 20.01 -22.71 -6.19
CA GLY A 291 20.95 -21.79 -6.83
C GLY A 291 20.50 -21.27 -8.20
N ASP A 292 19.27 -21.60 -8.60
CA ASP A 292 18.66 -21.10 -9.83
C ASP A 292 18.28 -19.61 -9.70
N ASP A 293 18.12 -18.95 -10.85
CA ASP A 293 17.71 -17.55 -10.96
C ASP A 293 16.45 -17.45 -11.83
N TRP A 294 15.48 -16.65 -11.39
CA TRP A 294 14.30 -16.37 -12.17
C TRP A 294 14.22 -14.89 -12.53
N THR A 295 14.30 -14.61 -13.82
CA THR A 295 14.01 -13.30 -14.40
C THR A 295 12.60 -13.30 -14.97
N TYR A 296 11.83 -12.26 -14.69
CA TYR A 296 10.45 -12.11 -15.16
C TYR A 296 10.12 -10.67 -15.53
N THR A 297 8.96 -10.50 -16.17
CA THR A 297 8.40 -9.21 -16.56
C THR A 297 7.05 -8.98 -15.88
N PRO A 298 6.61 -7.72 -15.76
CA PRO A 298 5.28 -7.40 -15.24
C PRO A 298 4.15 -8.06 -16.02
N GLY A 299 4.24 -8.13 -17.36
CA GLY A 299 3.21 -8.74 -18.19
C GLY A 299 3.01 -10.23 -17.94
N GLU A 300 4.05 -10.96 -17.49
CA GLU A 300 3.94 -12.38 -17.11
C GLU A 300 3.16 -12.56 -15.80
N MET A 301 3.09 -11.52 -14.97
CA MET A 301 2.44 -11.56 -13.66
C MET A 301 0.92 -11.38 -13.72
N SER A 302 0.36 -11.03 -14.89
CA SER A 302 -1.07 -10.79 -15.10
C SER A 302 -1.93 -12.05 -15.21
N ASN A 303 -1.41 -13.27 -15.06
CA ASN A 303 -2.25 -14.46 -15.22
C ASN A 303 -1.95 -15.56 -14.18
N LEU A 304 -2.79 -15.64 -13.15
CA LEU A 304 -2.63 -16.61 -12.06
C LEU A 304 -2.59 -18.07 -12.53
N SER A 305 -3.37 -18.44 -13.55
CA SER A 305 -3.39 -19.82 -14.03
C SER A 305 -2.08 -20.21 -14.72
N LYS A 306 -1.44 -19.27 -15.43
CA LYS A 306 -0.09 -19.46 -15.99
C LYS A 306 0.99 -19.50 -14.90
N LEU A 307 0.78 -18.78 -13.80
CA LEU A 307 1.67 -18.78 -12.64
C LEU A 307 1.46 -19.99 -11.71
N GLY A 308 0.40 -20.78 -11.94
CA GLY A 308 0.18 -22.04 -11.24
C GLY A 308 -0.36 -21.92 -9.81
N TYR A 309 -1.00 -20.79 -9.46
CA TYR A 309 -1.62 -20.61 -8.13
C TYR A 309 -2.98 -19.92 -8.21
N ALA A 310 -3.72 -19.96 -7.10
CA ALA A 310 -5.02 -19.32 -6.94
C ALA A 310 -5.25 -18.92 -5.48
N TYR A 311 -6.28 -18.10 -5.25
CA TYR A 311 -6.83 -17.81 -3.93
C TYR A 311 -8.15 -18.56 -3.75
N ASP A 312 -8.44 -19.00 -2.53
CA ASP A 312 -9.71 -19.66 -2.18
C ASP A 312 -10.93 -18.73 -2.32
N ASP A 313 -10.73 -17.42 -2.13
CA ASP A 313 -11.73 -16.39 -2.32
C ASP A 313 -11.14 -15.16 -3.03
N VAL A 314 -11.85 -14.67 -4.05
CA VAL A 314 -11.57 -13.43 -4.77
C VAL A 314 -12.86 -12.66 -5.05
N SER A 315 -13.88 -12.86 -4.21
CA SER A 315 -15.12 -12.11 -4.28
C SER A 315 -14.88 -10.62 -4.03
N ALA A 316 -15.64 -9.77 -4.73
CA ALA A 316 -15.66 -8.35 -4.45
C ALA A 316 -16.25 -8.10 -3.04
N PRO A 317 -15.73 -7.12 -2.29
CA PRO A 317 -16.30 -6.77 -1.00
C PRO A 317 -17.79 -6.37 -1.15
N PRO A 318 -18.70 -6.85 -0.27
CA PRO A 318 -20.15 -6.62 -0.42
C PRO A 318 -20.58 -5.15 -0.39
N LYS A 319 -19.69 -4.25 0.07
CA LYS A 319 -19.95 -2.81 0.27
C LYS A 319 -19.27 -1.91 -0.75
N THR A 320 -18.64 -2.44 -1.80
CA THR A 320 -17.95 -1.62 -2.79
C THR A 320 -18.68 -1.70 -4.14
N PRO A 321 -19.78 -0.93 -4.35
CA PRO A 321 -20.13 -0.56 -5.71
C PRO A 321 -18.90 0.11 -6.35
N PRO A 322 -18.69 0.01 -7.67
CA PRO A 322 -17.70 0.85 -8.35
C PRO A 322 -17.90 2.29 -7.86
N LEU A 323 -16.83 2.96 -7.43
CA LEU A 323 -16.92 4.30 -6.80
C LEU A 323 -17.79 5.23 -7.66
N THR A 324 -17.71 5.08 -8.97
CA THR A 324 -18.52 5.75 -10.00
C THR A 324 -20.02 5.49 -9.88
N VAL A 325 -20.48 4.24 -9.71
CA VAL A 325 -21.92 3.89 -9.60
C VAL A 325 -22.53 4.52 -8.35
N ALA A 326 -21.87 4.33 -7.19
CA ALA A 326 -22.35 4.89 -5.93
C ALA A 326 -22.41 6.41 -5.98
N ARG A 327 -21.40 7.03 -6.60
CA ARG A 327 -21.33 8.48 -6.80
C ARG A 327 -22.43 9.00 -7.72
N LEU A 328 -22.66 8.35 -8.86
CA LEU A 328 -23.74 8.73 -9.79
C LEU A 328 -25.12 8.60 -9.15
N ASN A 329 -25.38 7.55 -8.38
CA ASN A 329 -26.64 7.38 -7.64
C ASN A 329 -26.88 8.47 -6.59
N ARG A 330 -25.82 9.10 -6.04
CA ARG A 330 -25.97 10.26 -5.16
C ARG A 330 -26.25 11.55 -5.92
N LEU A 331 -25.69 11.70 -7.11
CA LEU A 331 -25.76 12.95 -7.89
C LEU A 331 -26.98 13.02 -8.81
N ARG A 332 -27.53 11.89 -9.27
CA ARG A 332 -28.65 11.81 -10.21
C ARG A 332 -29.95 11.45 -9.52
N THR A 333 -31.07 11.84 -10.13
CA THR A 333 -32.42 11.52 -9.65
C THR A 333 -32.93 10.13 -10.10
N GLY A 334 -32.13 9.36 -10.87
CA GLY A 334 -32.47 8.00 -11.33
C GLY A 334 -31.38 6.99 -10.97
N GLN A 335 -31.77 5.73 -10.72
CA GLN A 335 -30.82 4.66 -10.38
C GLN A 335 -29.94 4.30 -11.58
N VAL A 336 -28.63 4.30 -11.37
CA VAL A 336 -27.58 3.82 -12.29
C VAL A 336 -27.09 2.46 -11.79
N THR A 337 -27.03 1.48 -12.71
CA THR A 337 -26.46 0.15 -12.46
C THR A 337 -25.12 0.00 -13.20
N ALA A 338 -24.28 -0.95 -12.77
CA ALA A 338 -23.01 -1.24 -13.45
C ALA A 338 -23.24 -1.62 -14.93
N GLU A 339 -24.30 -2.38 -15.21
CA GLU A 339 -24.70 -2.79 -16.57
C GLU A 339 -25.04 -1.59 -17.47
N THR A 340 -25.70 -0.55 -16.93
CA THR A 340 -26.02 0.66 -17.70
C THR A 340 -24.82 1.58 -17.97
N LEU A 341 -23.69 1.39 -17.27
CA LEU A 341 -22.46 2.15 -17.46
C LEU A 341 -21.55 1.54 -18.54
N GLU A 342 -21.67 0.24 -18.81
CA GLU A 342 -20.82 -0.47 -19.78
C GLU A 342 -21.05 -0.01 -21.23
N GLU A 343 -22.22 0.57 -21.55
CA GLU A 343 -22.55 1.05 -22.91
C GLU A 343 -21.96 2.43 -23.25
N ASP A 344 -21.47 3.21 -22.27
CA ASP A 344 -21.14 4.63 -22.45
C ASP A 344 -19.64 5.00 -22.28
N ILE A 345 -18.76 4.05 -21.89
CA ILE A 345 -17.33 4.34 -21.69
C ILE A 345 -16.55 4.11 -23.00
N ALA A 346 -16.63 5.09 -23.91
CA ALA A 346 -15.73 5.16 -25.07
C ALA A 346 -14.39 5.81 -24.68
N LEU A 347 -13.31 5.20 -25.18
CA LEU A 347 -11.90 5.63 -25.21
C LEU A 347 -11.60 7.07 -24.75
N THR A 348 -10.76 7.14 -23.71
CA THR A 348 -10.28 8.29 -22.94
C THR A 348 -9.64 9.39 -23.77
N ASP A 349 -10.25 10.58 -23.77
CA ASP A 349 -9.50 11.83 -23.95
C ASP A 349 -8.41 11.93 -22.87
N PRO A 350 -7.27 12.61 -23.12
CA PRO A 350 -6.25 12.82 -22.10
C PRO A 350 -6.87 13.53 -20.89
N LYS A 351 -6.73 12.92 -19.71
CA LYS A 351 -7.23 13.48 -18.45
C LYS A 351 -6.62 14.86 -18.22
N ILE A 352 -7.47 15.87 -18.12
CA ILE A 352 -7.05 17.23 -17.80
C ILE A 352 -6.98 17.35 -16.28
N VAL A 353 -5.79 17.64 -15.77
CA VAL A 353 -5.55 17.93 -14.36
C VAL A 353 -5.36 19.43 -14.18
N GLU A 354 -6.17 20.04 -13.32
CA GLU A 354 -6.20 21.48 -13.11
C GLU A 354 -6.10 21.79 -11.61
N LEU A 355 -5.17 22.66 -11.22
CA LEU A 355 -5.00 23.08 -9.83
C LEU A 355 -6.24 23.85 -9.37
N PHE A 356 -6.98 23.28 -8.43
CA PHE A 356 -8.14 23.90 -7.81
C PHE A 356 -7.74 24.82 -6.65
N GLY A 357 -6.66 24.51 -5.92
CA GLY A 357 -6.16 25.38 -4.86
C GLY A 357 -4.88 24.86 -4.24
N ALA A 358 -4.16 25.73 -3.52
CA ALA A 358 -3.02 25.31 -2.71
C ALA A 358 -2.91 26.10 -1.40
N SER A 359 -2.23 25.52 -0.40
CA SER A 359 -1.74 26.23 0.78
C SER A 359 -0.57 27.14 0.42
N ASP A 360 -0.39 28.22 1.17
CA ASP A 360 0.66 29.24 0.96
C ASP A 360 1.96 28.96 1.72
N ARG A 361 1.95 27.98 2.63
CA ARG A 361 3.05 27.69 3.56
C ARG A 361 3.28 26.19 3.72
N ASN A 362 4.53 25.85 4.05
CA ASN A 362 4.89 24.53 4.55
C ASN A 362 4.23 24.29 5.91
N LEU A 363 3.81 23.05 6.16
CA LEU A 363 3.17 22.63 7.41
C LEU A 363 4.09 21.67 8.17
N ALA A 364 4.54 22.06 9.36
CA ALA A 364 5.14 21.14 10.30
C ALA A 364 4.05 20.30 10.98
N VAL A 365 4.26 18.99 11.09
CA VAL A 365 3.33 18.07 11.76
C VAL A 365 3.96 17.61 13.07
N LYS A 366 3.41 18.07 14.19
CA LYS A 366 3.89 17.78 15.55
C LYS A 366 2.71 17.58 16.49
N GLY A 367 2.89 16.74 17.51
CA GLY A 367 1.84 16.42 18.47
C GLY A 367 0.67 15.67 17.84
N ALA A 368 -0.53 15.87 18.37
CA ALA A 368 -1.72 15.13 17.93
C ALA A 368 -2.38 15.68 16.65
N GLU A 369 -2.10 16.94 16.29
CA GLU A 369 -2.81 17.59 15.19
C GLU A 369 -1.99 18.70 14.52
N ALA A 370 -2.09 18.81 13.20
CA ALA A 370 -1.63 19.94 12.41
C ALA A 370 -2.76 20.50 11.54
N ARG A 371 -2.75 21.82 11.30
CA ARG A 371 -3.81 22.54 10.57
C ARG A 371 -3.25 23.36 9.43
N SER A 372 -3.96 23.40 8.32
CA SER A 372 -3.68 24.28 7.19
C SER A 372 -5.00 24.65 6.48
N SER A 373 -4.91 25.51 5.49
CA SER A 373 -6.03 25.87 4.64
C SER A 373 -5.58 25.98 3.19
N VAL A 374 -6.46 25.61 2.27
CA VAL A 374 -6.24 25.66 0.82
C VAL A 374 -7.16 26.72 0.23
N THR A 375 -6.58 27.79 -0.32
CA THR A 375 -7.36 28.82 -1.03
C THR A 375 -7.78 28.28 -2.39
N LEU A 376 -9.06 28.40 -2.73
CA LEU A 376 -9.64 27.82 -3.93
C LEU A 376 -9.76 28.83 -5.07
N ASP A 377 -9.49 28.37 -6.29
CA ASP A 377 -9.68 29.11 -7.52
C ASP A 377 -11.17 29.14 -7.93
N ALA A 378 -11.73 30.34 -8.02
CA ALA A 378 -13.15 30.53 -8.35
C ALA A 378 -13.50 30.09 -9.78
N ALA A 379 -12.57 30.13 -10.74
CA ALA A 379 -12.82 29.67 -12.10
C ALA A 379 -12.88 28.14 -12.17
N VAL A 380 -11.97 27.45 -11.47
CA VAL A 380 -12.00 25.98 -11.36
C VAL A 380 -13.24 25.53 -10.60
N GLN A 381 -13.64 26.24 -9.52
CA GLN A 381 -14.88 25.95 -8.81
C GLN A 381 -16.12 26.01 -9.71
N ARG A 382 -16.21 27.02 -10.60
CA ARG A 382 -17.29 27.13 -11.58
C ARG A 382 -17.32 25.95 -12.54
N LYS A 383 -16.15 25.46 -12.98
CA LYS A 383 -16.05 24.25 -13.84
C LYS A 383 -16.55 23.01 -13.11
N ILE A 384 -16.14 22.80 -11.85
CA ILE A 384 -16.61 21.68 -11.02
C ILE A 384 -18.13 21.74 -10.87
N SER A 385 -18.68 22.88 -10.45
CA SER A 385 -20.14 23.06 -10.28
C SER A 385 -20.90 22.80 -11.58
N ALA A 386 -20.39 23.29 -12.72
CA ALA A 386 -21.00 23.05 -14.03
C ALA A 386 -20.94 21.56 -14.44
N ASN A 387 -19.82 20.89 -14.18
CA ASN A 387 -19.67 19.46 -14.44
C ASN A 387 -20.63 18.62 -13.57
N LEU A 388 -20.75 18.91 -12.28
CA LEU A 388 -21.68 18.20 -11.38
C LEU A 388 -23.14 18.43 -11.79
N THR A 389 -23.51 19.66 -12.11
CA THR A 389 -24.87 19.99 -12.60
C THR A 389 -25.17 19.26 -13.91
N LYS A 390 -24.22 19.22 -14.85
CA LYS A 390 -24.34 18.46 -16.11
C LYS A 390 -24.49 16.97 -15.83
N THR A 391 -23.70 16.42 -14.91
CA THR A 391 -23.74 15.00 -14.52
C THR A 391 -25.08 14.61 -13.92
N ALA A 392 -25.65 15.46 -13.07
CA ALA A 392 -26.96 15.26 -12.47
C ALA A 392 -28.09 15.22 -13.52
N ALA A 393 -27.96 15.99 -14.59
CA ALA A 393 -28.95 16.10 -15.67
C ALA A 393 -28.76 15.11 -16.83
N ALA A 394 -27.55 14.57 -17.02
CA ALA A 394 -27.20 13.71 -18.15
C ALA A 394 -27.40 12.23 -17.84
N THR A 395 -27.71 11.44 -18.86
CA THR A 395 -27.81 9.98 -18.77
C THR A 395 -26.45 9.29 -18.80
N SER A 396 -25.44 9.89 -19.46
CA SER A 396 -24.16 9.23 -19.77
C SER A 396 -22.89 9.98 -19.31
N ALA A 397 -23.01 11.08 -18.55
CA ALA A 397 -21.83 11.85 -18.11
C ALA A 397 -21.23 11.32 -16.79
N THR A 398 -19.92 11.17 -16.74
CA THR A 398 -19.17 10.88 -15.50
C THR A 398 -18.73 12.20 -14.84
N PRO A 399 -18.87 12.34 -13.51
CA PRO A 399 -18.44 13.54 -12.81
C PRO A 399 -16.92 13.59 -12.65
N ASP A 400 -16.34 14.77 -12.83
CA ASP A 400 -14.92 15.03 -12.58
C ASP A 400 -14.53 14.59 -11.16
N ARG A 401 -13.29 14.13 -10.99
CA ARG A 401 -12.75 13.73 -9.68
C ARG A 401 -11.99 14.89 -9.05
N VAL A 402 -11.97 14.96 -7.73
CA VAL A 402 -11.22 15.97 -6.98
C VAL A 402 -10.30 15.29 -5.97
N PHE A 403 -9.02 15.66 -6.00
CA PHE A 403 -7.97 15.06 -5.19
C PHE A 403 -7.28 16.11 -4.34
N LEU A 404 -6.97 15.75 -3.09
CA LEU A 404 -6.10 16.50 -2.21
C LEU A 404 -4.75 15.81 -2.15
N ASN A 405 -3.66 16.56 -2.37
CA ASN A 405 -2.31 16.04 -2.31
C ASN A 405 -1.58 16.63 -1.10
N LEU A 406 -0.93 15.76 -0.35
CA LEU A 406 0.10 16.14 0.61
C LEU A 406 1.44 15.98 -0.12
N GLU A 407 2.04 17.09 -0.54
CA GLU A 407 3.22 17.11 -1.40
C GLU A 407 4.51 17.35 -0.60
N ASN A 408 5.60 16.76 -1.08
CA ASN A 408 6.93 16.85 -0.47
C ASN A 408 6.89 16.53 1.03
N VAL A 409 6.18 15.46 1.38
CA VAL A 409 6.12 14.97 2.75
C VAL A 409 7.48 14.39 3.11
N ARG A 410 8.08 14.94 4.16
CA ARG A 410 9.40 14.57 4.67
C ARG A 410 9.28 14.26 6.16
N GLY A 411 10.17 13.42 6.68
CA GLY A 411 10.19 13.00 8.07
C GLY A 411 11.14 11.81 8.28
N LEU A 412 11.41 11.48 9.53
CA LEU A 412 12.32 10.39 9.94
C LEU A 412 11.57 9.23 10.59
N ASP A 413 10.25 9.19 10.44
CA ASP A 413 9.37 8.28 11.14
C ASP A 413 8.31 7.71 10.20
N ASP A 414 8.61 6.51 9.70
CA ASP A 414 7.80 5.79 8.74
C ASP A 414 6.51 5.21 9.36
N ALA A 415 6.43 5.14 10.70
CA ALA A 415 5.28 4.61 11.42
C ALA A 415 4.18 5.66 11.66
N THR A 416 4.34 6.90 11.19
CA THR A 416 3.33 7.94 11.37
C THR A 416 2.12 7.69 10.47
N ILE A 417 0.92 7.79 11.06
CA ILE A 417 -0.36 7.71 10.36
C ILE A 417 -1.16 8.97 10.67
N LEU A 418 -1.64 9.63 9.62
CA LEU A 418 -2.40 10.86 9.67
C LEU A 418 -3.79 10.62 9.08
N SER A 419 -4.83 10.91 9.85
CA SER A 419 -6.20 11.06 9.32
C SER A 419 -6.37 12.46 8.76
N VAL A 420 -6.89 12.56 7.54
CA VAL A 420 -7.09 13.82 6.82
C VAL A 420 -8.56 14.22 6.92
N TYR A 421 -8.82 15.33 7.61
CA TYR A 421 -10.16 15.89 7.77
C TYR A 421 -10.31 17.20 7.00
N ILE A 422 -11.49 17.43 6.42
CA ILE A 422 -11.81 18.61 5.62
C ILE A 422 -12.99 19.37 6.24
N ASN A 423 -12.85 20.68 6.44
CA ASN A 423 -13.89 21.59 6.91
C ASN A 423 -14.55 21.19 8.25
N VAL A 424 -13.82 20.52 9.15
CA VAL A 424 -14.31 20.31 10.53
C VAL A 424 -14.50 21.69 11.17
N PRO A 425 -15.66 21.98 11.80
CA PRO A 425 -15.92 23.27 12.43
C PRO A 425 -14.81 23.69 13.41
N GLU A 426 -14.53 24.99 13.46
CA GLU A 426 -13.54 25.55 14.37
C GLU A 426 -13.90 25.21 15.83
N GLY A 427 -12.91 24.76 16.61
CA GLY A 427 -13.11 24.27 17.98
C GLY A 427 -13.76 22.88 18.08
N GLY A 428 -14.22 22.30 16.97
CA GLY A 428 -14.78 20.95 16.92
C GLY A 428 -13.73 19.86 17.12
N ASP A 429 -14.15 18.74 17.70
CA ASP A 429 -13.36 17.51 17.81
C ASP A 429 -13.55 16.65 16.53
N PRO A 430 -12.51 16.43 15.70
CA PRO A 430 -12.64 15.67 14.44
C PRO A 430 -13.29 14.30 14.59
N ALA A 431 -13.08 13.63 15.73
CA ALA A 431 -13.67 12.32 15.99
C ALA A 431 -15.22 12.34 16.02
N LYS A 432 -15.83 13.51 16.21
CA LYS A 432 -17.28 13.71 16.19
C LYS A 432 -17.83 14.07 14.80
N TYR A 433 -16.97 14.18 13.79
CA TYR A 433 -17.31 14.56 12.42
C TYR A 433 -16.84 13.51 11.41
N PRO A 434 -17.37 12.27 11.45
CA PRO A 434 -16.94 11.21 10.54
C PRO A 434 -17.18 11.55 9.05
N ASP A 435 -18.22 12.33 8.73
CA ASP A 435 -18.48 12.78 7.35
C ASP A 435 -17.44 13.78 6.81
N HIS A 436 -16.58 14.29 7.69
CA HIS A 436 -15.48 15.19 7.35
C HIS A 436 -14.14 14.45 7.21
N LEU A 437 -14.09 13.13 7.43
CA LEU A 437 -12.88 12.32 7.26
C LEU A 437 -12.71 11.94 5.77
N ALA A 438 -11.67 12.46 5.12
CA ALA A 438 -11.37 12.17 3.72
C ALA A 438 -10.68 10.82 3.56
N GLY A 439 -9.90 10.42 4.56
CA GLY A 439 -9.15 9.18 4.58
C GLY A 439 -7.97 9.27 5.53
N SER A 440 -7.07 8.31 5.44
CA SER A 440 -5.84 8.23 6.23
C SER A 440 -4.64 8.00 5.31
N VAL A 441 -3.50 8.52 5.75
CA VAL A 441 -2.21 8.41 5.06
C VAL A 441 -1.18 7.87 6.05
N ALA A 442 -0.51 6.78 5.71
CA ALA A 442 0.64 6.29 6.44
C ALA A 442 1.93 6.71 5.74
N LEU A 443 2.91 7.18 6.51
CA LEU A 443 4.16 7.73 5.99
C LEU A 443 5.21 6.66 5.67
N PHE A 444 4.77 5.49 5.21
CA PHE A 444 5.64 4.35 4.94
C PHE A 444 6.71 4.71 3.89
N GLY A 445 7.99 4.64 4.29
CA GLY A 445 9.13 4.98 3.43
C GLY A 445 9.50 6.46 3.39
N VAL A 446 8.83 7.33 4.16
CA VAL A 446 9.14 8.77 4.20
C VAL A 446 10.58 9.06 4.61
N SER A 447 11.18 8.24 5.48
CA SER A 447 12.55 8.43 5.93
C SER A 447 13.55 8.25 4.79
N ASN A 448 13.31 7.26 3.92
CA ASN A 448 14.13 7.02 2.73
C ASN A 448 13.94 8.10 1.66
N ALA A 449 12.75 8.66 1.53
CA ALA A 449 12.47 9.78 0.63
C ALA A 449 12.97 11.14 1.15
N THR A 450 13.24 11.25 2.45
CA THR A 450 13.71 12.48 3.12
C THR A 450 15.22 12.64 3.03
N VAL A 451 15.96 11.55 3.25
CA VAL A 451 17.42 11.59 3.26
C VAL A 451 17.94 11.77 1.83
N VAL A 452 18.93 12.64 1.66
CA VAL A 452 19.62 12.90 0.39
C VAL A 452 20.22 11.60 -0.13
N GLY A 453 19.89 11.23 -1.37
CA GLY A 453 20.50 10.08 -2.05
C GLY A 453 21.96 10.33 -2.42
N GLU A 454 22.66 9.29 -2.91
CA GLU A 454 24.08 9.36 -3.33
C GLU A 454 24.35 10.45 -4.40
N GLU A 455 23.32 10.93 -5.10
CA GLU A 455 23.41 11.97 -6.15
C GLU A 455 23.27 13.43 -5.63
N GLY A 456 23.20 13.66 -4.31
CA GLY A 456 23.40 15.00 -3.74
C GLY A 456 22.25 16.01 -3.88
N HIS A 457 21.05 15.60 -4.33
CA HIS A 457 19.85 16.45 -4.29
C HIS A 457 19.09 16.31 -2.96
N ALA A 458 18.53 17.41 -2.43
CA ALA A 458 17.63 17.38 -1.27
C ALA A 458 16.54 16.30 -1.50
N GLY A 459 16.31 15.38 -0.55
CA GLY A 459 15.35 14.28 -0.75
C GLY A 459 13.96 14.81 -1.12
N ASP A 460 13.39 14.37 -2.25
CA ASP A 460 12.18 14.95 -2.83
C ASP A 460 10.93 14.78 -1.94
N GLY A 461 11.02 13.94 -0.90
CA GLY A 461 9.89 13.53 -0.07
C GLY A 461 8.95 12.61 -0.82
N LEU A 462 7.84 12.26 -0.18
CA LEU A 462 6.73 11.51 -0.79
C LEU A 462 5.57 12.44 -1.09
N THR A 463 4.73 12.04 -2.05
CA THR A 463 3.44 12.67 -2.28
C THR A 463 2.33 11.67 -2.04
N PHE A 464 1.39 12.02 -1.17
CA PHE A 464 0.22 11.20 -0.86
C PHE A 464 -1.04 11.86 -1.40
N VAL A 465 -1.89 11.06 -2.05
CA VAL A 465 -3.10 11.54 -2.74
C VAL A 465 -4.33 10.97 -2.03
N VAL A 466 -5.27 11.84 -1.69
CA VAL A 466 -6.55 11.48 -1.07
C VAL A 466 -7.68 11.99 -1.96
N GLU A 467 -8.56 11.10 -2.41
CA GLU A 467 -9.74 11.50 -3.18
C GLU A 467 -10.80 12.15 -2.28
N ILE A 468 -11.12 13.40 -2.55
CA ILE A 468 -12.13 14.20 -1.82
C ILE A 468 -13.38 14.48 -2.64
N SER A 469 -13.56 13.81 -3.78
CA SER A 469 -14.73 13.93 -4.67
C SER A 469 -16.05 13.88 -3.90
N HIS A 470 -16.20 12.92 -2.98
CA HIS A 470 -17.42 12.73 -2.19
C HIS A 470 -17.76 13.93 -1.29
N MET A 471 -16.75 14.66 -0.81
CA MET A 471 -16.95 15.87 0.01
C MET A 471 -17.37 17.05 -0.84
N ILE A 472 -16.76 17.19 -2.02
CA ILE A 472 -17.14 18.22 -3.00
C ILE A 472 -18.57 17.99 -3.50
N ASP A 473 -18.95 16.74 -3.76
CA ASP A 473 -20.31 16.35 -4.10
C ASP A 473 -21.29 16.74 -2.98
N ALA A 474 -20.97 16.43 -1.71
CA ALA A 474 -21.81 16.77 -0.57
C ALA A 474 -21.99 18.29 -0.41
N LEU A 475 -20.91 19.07 -0.56
CA LEU A 475 -20.96 20.53 -0.57
C LEU A 475 -21.82 21.07 -1.72
N HIS A 476 -21.73 20.47 -2.91
CA HIS A 476 -22.56 20.84 -4.05
C HIS A 476 -24.05 20.59 -3.78
N LEU A 477 -24.39 19.38 -3.32
CA LEU A 477 -25.76 18.99 -3.02
C LEU A 477 -26.39 19.83 -1.89
N ALA A 478 -25.57 20.30 -0.95
CA ALA A 478 -26.00 21.21 0.11
C ALA A 478 -26.08 22.69 -0.33
N GLY A 479 -25.72 23.03 -1.57
CA GLY A 479 -25.62 24.41 -2.04
C GLY A 479 -24.48 25.22 -1.38
N ALA A 480 -23.54 24.53 -0.74
CA ALA A 480 -22.45 25.10 0.05
C ALA A 480 -21.10 25.11 -0.67
N LEU A 481 -21.00 24.59 -1.91
CA LEU A 481 -19.77 24.57 -2.72
C LEU A 481 -19.21 25.96 -3.09
N PRO A 482 -19.97 27.07 -3.10
CA PRO A 482 -19.38 28.41 -3.15
C PRO A 482 -18.58 28.73 -1.87
N LEU A 483 -17.33 28.27 -1.83
CA LEU A 483 -16.37 28.52 -0.74
C LEU A 483 -15.05 29.09 -1.28
N SER A 484 -14.43 29.99 -0.52
CA SER A 484 -13.13 30.57 -0.87
C SER A 484 -11.94 29.69 -0.45
N LYS A 485 -12.14 28.78 0.50
CA LYS A 485 -11.08 27.91 1.04
C LYS A 485 -11.61 26.58 1.57
N LEU A 486 -10.75 25.57 1.59
CA LEU A 486 -10.92 24.34 2.37
C LEU A 486 -10.01 24.38 3.61
N ASP A 487 -10.57 24.11 4.78
CA ASP A 487 -9.79 23.94 6.01
C ASP A 487 -9.37 22.46 6.13
N VAL A 488 -8.07 22.21 6.33
CA VAL A 488 -7.50 20.86 6.37
C VAL A 488 -6.92 20.62 7.76
N ARG A 489 -7.32 19.51 8.39
CA ARG A 489 -6.79 19.06 9.67
C ARG A 489 -6.18 17.68 9.52
N LEU A 490 -4.93 17.54 9.93
CA LEU A 490 -4.20 16.28 9.94
C LEU A 490 -4.14 15.80 11.39
N VAL A 491 -4.84 14.73 11.70
CA VAL A 491 -4.92 14.17 13.05
C VAL A 491 -4.05 12.93 13.10
N ALA A 492 -3.02 12.95 13.94
CA ALA A 492 -2.10 11.83 14.09
C ALA A 492 -2.73 10.72 14.93
N LEU A 493 -2.60 9.46 14.49
CA LEU A 493 -3.08 8.30 15.24
C LEU A 493 -2.42 8.22 16.63
N THR A 494 -1.12 8.47 16.66
CA THR A 494 -0.33 8.69 17.89
C THR A 494 0.43 10.00 17.74
N PRO A 495 0.63 10.78 18.82
CA PRO A 495 1.30 12.08 18.73
C PRO A 495 2.66 12.00 18.02
N VAL A 496 2.81 12.84 16.98
CA VAL A 496 4.05 12.94 16.20
C VAL A 496 5.10 13.66 17.03
N ALA A 497 6.25 13.02 17.17
CA ALA A 497 7.36 13.54 17.93
C ALA A 497 8.05 14.70 17.19
N GLU A 498 8.69 15.61 17.92
CA GLU A 498 9.41 16.71 17.28
C GLU A 498 10.65 16.19 16.53
N GLU A 499 11.32 15.18 17.08
CA GLU A 499 12.46 14.47 16.49
C GLU A 499 12.12 13.71 15.21
N SER A 500 10.84 13.41 14.97
CA SER A 500 10.37 12.80 13.73
C SER A 500 10.46 13.77 12.53
N GLN A 501 10.56 15.09 12.79
CA GLN A 501 10.74 16.13 11.77
C GLN A 501 9.73 16.05 10.61
N VAL A 502 8.50 15.60 10.90
CA VAL A 502 7.47 15.45 9.86
C VAL A 502 7.05 16.83 9.35
N SER A 503 7.11 17.02 8.04
CA SER A 503 6.71 18.25 7.37
C SER A 503 6.06 17.94 6.03
N ILE A 504 5.15 18.82 5.62
CA ILE A 504 4.46 18.78 4.33
C ILE A 504 4.80 20.07 3.62
N GLY A 505 5.43 19.98 2.46
CA GLY A 505 5.85 21.15 1.69
C GLY A 505 4.65 21.95 1.20
N ARG A 506 3.63 21.28 0.69
CA ARG A 506 2.41 21.91 0.20
C ARG A 506 1.21 21.00 0.32
N ILE A 507 0.05 21.57 0.64
CA ILE A 507 -1.24 20.90 0.48
C ILE A 507 -1.91 21.54 -0.73
N SER A 508 -2.23 20.73 -1.73
CA SER A 508 -2.85 21.17 -2.98
C SER A 508 -4.11 20.37 -3.25
N VAL A 509 -5.03 20.97 -4.00
CA VAL A 509 -6.27 20.33 -4.43
C VAL A 509 -6.38 20.48 -5.93
N TYR A 510 -6.72 19.39 -6.62
CA TYR A 510 -6.81 19.34 -8.07
C TYR A 510 -8.15 18.79 -8.51
N ARG A 511 -8.66 19.35 -9.61
CA ARG A 511 -9.73 18.77 -10.42
C ARG A 511 -9.09 17.89 -11.50
N GLN A 512 -9.65 16.71 -11.73
CA GLN A 512 -9.30 15.82 -12.83
C GLN A 512 -10.54 15.51 -13.66
N SER A 513 -10.46 15.72 -14.98
CA SER A 513 -11.54 15.29 -15.87
C SER A 513 -11.59 13.76 -15.96
N THR A 514 -12.81 13.21 -16.00
CA THR A 514 -13.07 11.78 -16.21
C THR A 514 -13.40 11.47 -17.64
#